data_AF-A0A4P9VHR2-F1
#
_entry.id   AF-A0A4P9VHR2-F1
#
_cell.length_a   1.000
_cell.length_b   1.000
_cell.length_c   1.000
_cell.angle_alpha   90.00
_cell.angle_beta   90.00
_cell.angle_gamma   90.00
#
_symmetry.space_group_name_H-M   'P 1'
#
loop_
_entity.id
_entity.type
_entity.pdbx_description
1 polymer ?
#
loop_
_entity_poly.entity_id
_entity_poly.type
_entity_poly.pdbx_seq_one_letter_code
_entity_poly.pdbx_strand_id
1 'polypeptide(L)'
;MNVLGTGIEQQSIGFVQYTLRPHLTRIEQEVNRKLFRSDSFFAEFNVNGLLRGDIKGRNEAYRIALGGNQEPGWMTVNEVRKLDNLPPIEGGDILYRPATGENNAKKQAT
;
A
#
# COMPACT_ATOMS: atom_id res chain seq x y z
N MET A 1 13.55 25.79 -9.74
CA MET A 1 14.47 24.70 -10.11
C MET A 1 15.06 24.12 -8.83
N ASN A 2 14.46 23.05 -8.29
CA ASN A 2 15.02 22.29 -7.16
C ASN A 2 15.18 20.84 -7.64
N VAL A 3 16.36 20.52 -8.18
CA VAL A 3 16.68 19.23 -8.84
C VAL A 3 17.61 18.37 -7.97
N LEU A 4 18.12 18.89 -6.85
CA LEU A 4 19.13 18.22 -6.03
C LEU A 4 18.59 17.11 -5.12
N GLY A 5 17.30 17.09 -4.78
CA GLY A 5 16.71 16.05 -3.91
C GLY A 5 16.13 14.85 -4.65
N THR A 6 15.40 15.09 -5.74
CA THR A 6 14.62 14.06 -6.45
C THR A 6 15.49 12.99 -7.10
N GLY A 7 16.66 13.36 -7.64
CA GLY A 7 17.56 12.39 -8.28
C GLY A 7 18.19 11.40 -7.30
N ILE A 8 18.47 11.81 -6.06
CA ILE A 8 19.10 10.94 -5.04
C ILE A 8 18.05 10.00 -4.45
N GLU A 9 16.83 10.48 -4.20
CA GLU A 9 15.72 9.64 -3.75
C GLU A 9 15.37 8.57 -4.77
N GLN A 10 15.26 8.93 -6.05
CA GLN A 10 14.99 7.97 -7.13
C GLN A 10 16.13 6.94 -7.28
N GLN A 11 17.39 7.34 -7.10
CA GLN A 11 18.52 6.40 -7.09
C GLN A 11 18.49 5.46 -5.89
N SER A 12 18.13 5.96 -4.70
CA SER A 12 17.96 5.15 -3.49
C SER A 12 16.84 4.11 -3.66
N ILE A 13 15.70 4.53 -4.21
CA ILE A 13 14.58 3.64 -4.56
C ILE A 13 15.03 2.57 -5.58
N GLY A 14 15.74 2.99 -6.64
CA GLY A 14 16.28 2.06 -7.63
C GLY A 14 17.24 1.04 -7.04
N PHE A 15 18.13 1.44 -6.13
CA PHE A 15 19.04 0.54 -5.43
C PHE A 15 18.28 -0.50 -4.60
N VAL A 16 17.26 -0.07 -3.85
CA VAL A 16 16.43 -1.00 -3.06
C VAL A 16 15.70 -1.99 -3.97
N GLN A 17 15.11 -1.52 -5.07
CA GLN A 17 14.35 -2.37 -5.99
C GLN A 17 15.21 -3.36 -6.76
N TYR A 18 16.29 -2.88 -7.39
CA TYR A 18 17.03 -3.69 -8.36
C TYR A 18 18.21 -4.45 -7.74
N THR A 19 18.77 -3.95 -6.64
CA THR A 19 19.93 -4.57 -6.00
C THR A 19 19.54 -5.30 -4.72
N LEU A 20 18.85 -4.63 -3.80
CA LEU A 20 18.63 -5.18 -2.46
C LEU A 20 17.52 -6.24 -2.43
N ARG A 21 16.42 -6.03 -3.17
CA ARG A 21 15.25 -6.95 -3.18
C ARG A 21 15.62 -8.40 -3.49
N PRO A 22 16.45 -8.73 -4.51
CA PRO A 22 16.89 -10.11 -4.75
C PRO A 22 17.62 -10.76 -3.56
N HIS A 23 18.38 -9.99 -2.77
CA HIS A 23 19.06 -10.54 -1.60
C HIS A 23 18.09 -10.78 -0.44
N LEU A 24 17.20 -9.81 -0.18
CA LEU A 24 16.18 -9.94 0.87
C LEU A 24 15.27 -11.15 0.63
N THR A 25 14.80 -11.34 -0.61
CA THR A 25 13.96 -12.49 -0.95
C THR A 25 14.67 -13.82 -0.73
N ARG A 26 15.97 -13.93 -1.02
CA ARG A 26 16.74 -15.16 -0.75
C ARG A 26 16.81 -15.45 0.75
N ILE A 27 16.99 -14.41 1.57
CA ILE A 27 17.04 -14.55 3.02
C ILE A 27 15.65 -14.95 3.56
N GLU A 28 14.57 -14.30 3.10
CA GLU A 28 13.19 -14.66 3.46
C GLU A 28 12.88 -16.12 3.14
N GLN A 29 13.24 -16.59 1.94
CA GLN A 29 13.03 -17.97 1.54
C GLN A 29 13.77 -18.94 2.45
N GLU A 30 15.03 -18.66 2.79
CA GLU A 30 15.82 -19.52 3.68
C GLU A 30 15.28 -19.52 5.12
N VAL A 31 14.87 -18.37 5.64
CA VAL A 31 14.25 -18.23 6.97
C VAL A 31 12.94 -19.00 7.02
N ASN A 32 12.05 -18.80 6.05
CA ASN A 32 10.76 -19.49 6.00
C ASN A 32 10.94 -21.00 5.83
N ARG A 33 11.90 -21.43 4.98
CA ARG A 33 12.18 -22.85 4.77
C ARG A 33 12.73 -23.54 6.02
N LYS A 34 13.54 -22.86 6.85
CA LYS A 34 14.19 -23.46 8.02
C LYS A 34 13.38 -23.34 9.30
N LEU A 35 12.69 -22.22 9.49
CA LEU A 35 12.01 -21.90 10.74
C LEU A 35 10.49 -22.03 10.67
N PHE A 36 9.89 -21.84 9.48
CA PHE A 36 8.43 -21.74 9.32
C PHE A 36 7.87 -22.68 8.24
N ARG A 37 8.55 -23.82 7.99
CA ARG A 37 8.29 -24.72 6.85
C ARG A 37 6.87 -25.29 6.78
N SER A 38 6.21 -25.42 7.93
CA SER A 38 4.89 -26.03 8.10
C SER A 38 4.05 -25.30 9.13
N ASP A 39 4.39 -24.04 9.40
CA ASP A 39 3.72 -23.20 10.39
C ASP A 39 2.68 -22.30 9.71
N SER A 40 1.68 -21.84 10.45
CA SER A 40 0.68 -20.87 9.95
C SER A 40 1.23 -19.45 9.76
N PHE A 41 2.54 -19.27 9.97
CA PHE A 41 3.25 -17.99 10.01
C PHE A 41 4.35 -17.95 8.97
N PHE A 42 4.70 -16.74 8.50
CA PHE A 42 5.81 -16.50 7.60
C PHE A 42 6.57 -15.25 8.03
N ALA A 43 7.85 -15.17 7.69
CA ALA A 43 8.71 -14.02 7.89
C ALA A 43 8.94 -13.29 6.56
N GLU A 44 8.74 -11.98 6.55
CA GLU A 44 9.02 -11.10 5.40
C GLU A 44 9.75 -9.84 5.90
N PHE A 45 10.69 -9.32 5.10
CA PHE A 45 11.25 -8.00 5.33
C PHE A 45 10.25 -6.93 4.92
N ASN A 46 9.92 -6.05 5.86
CA ASN A 46 9.18 -4.84 5.55
C ASN A 46 10.09 -3.81 4.87
N VAL A 47 10.29 -3.96 3.56
CA VAL A 47 11.09 -3.04 2.71
C VAL A 47 10.41 -1.68 2.54
N ASN A 48 9.11 -1.57 2.87
CA ASN A 48 8.39 -0.29 2.90
C ASN A 48 9.01 0.69 3.92
N GLY A 49 9.78 0.17 4.87
CA GLY A 49 10.59 0.93 5.82
C GLY A 49 11.86 1.56 5.22
N LEU A 50 12.44 1.02 4.15
CA LEU A 50 13.56 1.59 3.38
C LEU A 50 13.07 2.60 2.34
N LEU A 51 11.87 2.37 1.80
CA LEU A 51 11.12 3.33 1.00
C LEU A 51 10.50 4.46 1.85
N ARG A 52 10.74 4.50 3.18
CA ARG A 52 10.26 5.58 4.08
C ARG A 52 10.70 6.98 3.67
N GLY A 53 11.71 7.11 2.83
CA GLY A 53 12.04 8.38 2.20
C GLY A 53 10.84 9.04 1.50
N ASP A 54 9.84 8.25 1.09
CA ASP A 54 8.61 8.72 0.44
C ASP A 54 7.33 8.35 1.22
N ILE A 55 7.32 8.52 2.54
CA ILE A 55 6.07 8.43 3.35
C ILE A 55 4.99 9.36 2.76
N LYS A 56 5.38 10.51 2.23
CA LYS A 56 4.46 11.49 1.64
C LYS A 56 3.78 10.93 0.40
N GLY A 57 4.52 10.38 -0.56
CA GLY A 57 3.97 9.77 -1.76
C GLY A 57 3.14 8.52 -1.45
N ARG A 58 3.53 7.72 -0.46
CA ARG A 58 2.71 6.58 -0.01
C ARG A 58 1.39 7.01 0.61
N ASN A 59 1.40 7.99 1.50
CA ASN A 59 0.17 8.52 2.10
C ASN A 59 -0.73 9.17 1.04
N GLU A 60 -0.14 9.82 0.04
CA GLU A 60 -0.87 10.38 -1.09
C GLU A 60 -1.48 9.28 -1.97
N ALA A 61 -0.73 8.22 -2.26
CA ALA A 61 -1.24 7.06 -2.99
C ALA A 61 -2.39 6.38 -2.25
N TYR A 62 -2.29 6.20 -0.93
CA TYR A 62 -3.38 5.66 -0.11
C TYR A 62 -4.59 6.59 -0.06
N ARG A 63 -4.38 7.90 0.02
CA ARG A 63 -5.45 8.91 -0.06
C ARG A 63 -6.21 8.81 -1.38
N ILE A 64 -5.50 8.65 -2.49
CA ILE A 64 -6.10 8.46 -3.82
C ILE A 64 -6.82 7.11 -3.90
N ALA A 65 -6.21 6.04 -3.38
CA ALA A 65 -6.77 4.68 -3.42
C ALA A 65 -8.07 4.54 -2.62
N LEU A 66 -8.15 5.17 -1.46
CA LEU A 66 -9.36 5.22 -0.64
C LEU A 66 -10.43 6.16 -1.20
N GLY A 67 -10.09 6.98 -2.19
CA GLY A 67 -11.00 7.96 -2.79
C GLY A 67 -11.28 9.16 -1.89
N GLY A 68 -12.12 10.05 -2.39
CA GLY A 68 -12.53 11.26 -1.67
C GLY A 68 -13.76 11.89 -2.29
N ASN A 69 -14.15 13.07 -1.82
CA ASN A 69 -15.43 13.69 -2.19
C ASN A 69 -15.68 13.82 -3.71
N GLN A 70 -14.63 13.85 -4.53
CA GLN A 70 -14.71 14.03 -5.99
C GLN A 70 -14.50 12.73 -6.79
N GLU A 71 -13.80 11.74 -6.24
CA GLU A 71 -13.38 10.54 -6.96
C GLU A 71 -13.67 9.28 -6.12
N PRO A 72 -14.29 8.24 -6.71
CA PRO A 72 -14.52 6.98 -6.00
C PRO A 72 -13.20 6.29 -5.66
N GLY A 73 -13.14 5.68 -4.48
CA GLY A 73 -12.02 4.83 -4.10
C GLY A 73 -12.02 3.54 -4.90
N TRP A 74 -10.85 2.96 -5.12
CA TRP A 74 -10.67 1.65 -5.75
C TRP A 74 -10.06 0.61 -4.81
N MET A 75 -9.67 1.00 -3.58
CA MET A 75 -9.30 0.10 -2.49
C MET A 75 -10.14 0.35 -1.24
N THR A 76 -10.36 -0.69 -0.46
CA THR A 76 -10.93 -0.61 0.89
C THR A 76 -9.84 -0.29 1.93
N VAL A 77 -10.26 0.13 3.13
CA VAL A 77 -9.34 0.42 4.23
C VAL A 77 -8.56 -0.83 4.64
N ASN A 78 -9.20 -2.00 4.66
CA ASN A 78 -8.56 -3.25 5.02
C ASN A 78 -7.58 -3.74 3.95
N GLU A 79 -7.85 -3.47 2.67
CA GLU A 79 -6.89 -3.74 1.59
C GLU A 79 -5.62 -2.89 1.73
N VAL A 80 -5.78 -1.59 2.06
CA VAL A 80 -4.64 -0.70 2.34
C VAL A 80 -3.87 -1.16 3.59
N ARG A 81 -4.56 -1.54 4.67
CA ARG A 81 -3.93 -2.04 5.90
C ARG A 81 -3.17 -3.33 5.67
N LYS A 82 -3.67 -4.21 4.80
CA LYS A 82 -3.00 -5.45 4.39
C LYS A 82 -1.66 -5.18 3.71
N LEU A 83 -1.55 -4.13 2.87
CA LEU A 83 -0.28 -3.75 2.24
C LEU A 83 0.82 -3.39 3.25
N ASP A 84 0.41 -2.86 4.40
CA ASP A 84 1.31 -2.51 5.51
C ASP A 84 1.40 -3.60 6.58
N ASN A 85 0.87 -4.81 6.33
CA ASN A 85 0.81 -5.91 7.29
C ASN A 85 0.15 -5.53 8.63
N LEU A 86 -0.84 -4.64 8.58
CA LEU A 86 -1.65 -4.24 9.73
C LEU A 86 -2.90 -5.13 9.84
N PRO A 87 -3.36 -5.43 11.06
CA PRO A 87 -4.58 -6.21 11.24
C PRO A 87 -5.80 -5.46 10.67
N PRO A 88 -6.77 -6.16 10.09
CA PRO A 88 -7.99 -5.54 9.58
C PRO A 88 -8.79 -4.89 10.70
N ILE A 89 -9.65 -3.94 10.33
CA ILE A 89 -10.60 -3.28 11.23
C ILE A 89 -12.04 -3.60 10.80
N GLU A 90 -12.95 -3.60 11.76
CA GLU A 90 -14.38 -3.77 11.50
C GLU A 90 -14.90 -2.62 10.62
N GLY A 91 -15.73 -2.96 9.62
CA GLY A 91 -16.22 -1.98 8.63
C GLY A 91 -15.18 -1.50 7.61
N GLY A 92 -13.96 -2.03 7.66
CA GLY A 92 -12.86 -1.63 6.76
C GLY A 92 -12.91 -2.19 5.34
N ASP A 93 -13.83 -3.12 5.05
CA ASP A 93 -14.00 -3.75 3.73
C ASP A 93 -15.02 -3.03 2.83
N ILE A 94 -15.38 -1.80 3.19
CA ILE A 94 -16.35 -0.97 2.45
C ILE A 94 -15.58 -0.06 1.48
N LEU A 95 -15.97 -0.10 0.20
CA LEU A 95 -15.42 0.80 -0.80
C LEU A 95 -16.07 2.19 -0.69
N TYR A 96 -15.26 3.24 -0.58
CA TYR A 96 -15.77 4.61 -0.55
C TYR A 96 -16.35 5.01 -1.90
N ARG A 97 -17.60 5.46 -1.89
CA ARG A 97 -18.29 6.06 -3.04
C ARG A 97 -18.79 7.45 -2.65
N PRO A 98 -18.40 8.52 -3.36
CA PRO A 98 -18.91 9.85 -3.06
C PRO A 98 -20.42 9.92 -3.33
N ALA A 99 -21.15 10.60 -2.46
CA ALA A 99 -22.62 10.72 -2.49
C ALA A 99 -23.19 11.41 -3.76
N THR A 100 -22.32 11.93 -4.63
CA THR A 100 -22.69 12.59 -5.88
C THR A 100 -23.33 11.62 -6.89
N GLY A 101 -23.13 10.31 -6.76
CA GLY A 101 -23.71 9.30 -7.66
C GLY A 101 -25.08 8.74 -7.26
N GLU A 102 -25.49 8.85 -5.99
CA GLU A 102 -26.69 8.16 -5.50
C GLU A 102 -27.94 9.06 -5.40
N ASN A 103 -27.76 10.39 -5.45
CA ASN A 103 -28.88 11.33 -5.34
C ASN A 103 -29.68 11.54 -6.63
N ASN A 104 -29.23 11.02 -7.78
CA ASN A 104 -29.96 11.13 -9.04
C ASN A 104 -30.80 9.88 -9.40
N ALA A 105 -30.51 8.71 -8.82
CA ALA A 105 -31.24 7.48 -9.13
C ALA A 105 -32.57 7.35 -8.35
N LYS A 106 -32.74 8.06 -7.23
CA LYS A 106 -33.95 8.00 -6.39
C LYS A 106 -34.97 9.13 -6.64
N LYS A 107 -34.73 10.04 -7.59
CA LYS A 107 -35.63 11.18 -7.88
C LYS A 107 -36.44 11.09 -9.18
N GLN A 108 -36.35 9.99 -9.93
CA GLN A 108 -37.12 9.79 -11.18
C GLN A 108 -38.22 8.72 -11.05
N ALA A 109 -38.53 8.27 -9.84
CA ALA A 109 -39.62 7.33 -9.56
C ALA A 109 -40.53 7.88 -8.44
N THR A 110 -41.05 9.09 -8.64
CA THR A 110 -42.31 9.56 -8.04
C THR A 110 -43.01 10.47 -9.04
#